data_AF-A0A933JLG5-F1
#
_entry.id   AF-A0A933JLG5-F1
#
_cell.length_a   1.000
_cell.length_b   1.000
_cell.length_c   1.000
_cell.angle_alpha   90.00
_cell.angle_beta   90.00
_cell.angle_gamma   90.00
#
_symmetry.space_group_name_H-M   'P 1'
#
loop_
_entity.id
_entity.type
_entity.pdbx_description
1 polymer ?
#
loop_
_entity_poly.entity_id
_entity_poly.type
_entity_poly.pdbx_seq_one_letter_code
_entity_poly.pdbx_strand_id
1 'polypeptide(L)'
;MRITGAQRPARADVASGPSRAVSQAPLVAALGPVAVPKLAKVALPKGLASAVAEASSIPRGVGAVGSRPMIGRHARQRLVSCFSAIEADVISKLTKATASLPGPNARAVLLRAVLAHEAAVRKGELDEVLGFATKLAKGSDEDARTKSTVLDLDHTKNSSSLDPLALSMRRGRIFALHPDLQTDNDGLYQRFTATCGPTVVQMLAAECDPILARSIHDEGLNDDATTDAPAKFQKDVLEEGGGIALGKREAEIRARLRNAVGRLRDELDDKSLSELRDFGSADGPRTKRVDAAIAKVRERFDGFPTEKDLERLGASGPLPKTDAGTSTKAFLAAIHEHVTPRTGVSYRGTNPEGGFARGQAWRHLDAITDALRDGIDIPFGISEPGHWMLLTHVSGNKPHRKFLVADPEGGRTAWVSEKSFVRGTFVTEPFKLTWPGQRGYVDTFLLPIREPGK
;
A
#
# COMPACT_ATOMS: atom_id res chain seq x y z
N MET A 1 12.96 56.43 -20.61
CA MET A 1 12.63 55.21 -21.38
C MET A 1 11.66 54.39 -20.53
N ARG A 2 10.34 54.51 -20.77
CA ARG A 2 9.27 53.87 -19.98
C ARG A 2 8.91 52.55 -20.65
N ILE A 3 9.03 51.44 -19.92
CA ILE A 3 8.63 50.11 -20.37
C ILE A 3 7.13 49.96 -20.10
N THR A 4 6.34 49.85 -21.17
CA THR A 4 4.91 49.60 -21.16
C THR A 4 4.61 48.14 -20.79
N GLY A 5 3.64 47.95 -19.90
CA GLY A 5 3.22 46.65 -19.37
C GLY A 5 2.55 45.75 -20.41
N ALA A 6 2.89 44.46 -20.35
CA ALA A 6 2.24 43.41 -21.12
C ALA A 6 0.87 43.06 -20.53
N GLN A 7 -0.18 43.20 -21.33
CA GLN A 7 -1.53 42.71 -21.04
C GLN A 7 -1.54 41.18 -21.00
N ARG A 8 -2.12 40.61 -19.94
CA ARG A 8 -2.49 39.19 -19.90
C ARG A 8 -3.77 38.98 -20.75
N PRO A 9 -3.84 37.91 -21.57
CA PRO A 9 -5.08 37.60 -22.27
C PRO A 9 -6.15 37.11 -21.30
N ALA A 10 -7.37 37.59 -21.52
CA ALA A 10 -8.57 37.23 -20.78
C ALA A 10 -8.86 35.72 -20.92
N ARG A 11 -9.19 35.08 -19.79
CA ARG A 11 -9.74 33.72 -19.78
C ARG A 11 -11.15 33.77 -20.36
N ALA A 12 -11.41 32.93 -21.36
CA ALA A 12 -12.75 32.71 -21.88
C ALA A 12 -13.59 31.99 -20.82
N ASP A 13 -14.67 32.63 -20.39
CA ASP A 13 -15.72 32.03 -19.58
C ASP A 13 -16.46 30.97 -20.40
N VAL A 14 -16.33 29.71 -20.00
CA VAL A 14 -17.11 28.60 -20.54
C VAL A 14 -18.49 28.67 -19.92
N ALA A 15 -19.47 29.12 -20.71
CA ALA A 15 -20.87 29.17 -20.33
C ALA A 15 -21.37 27.77 -19.93
N SER A 16 -21.79 27.65 -18.66
CA SER A 16 -22.47 26.48 -18.11
C SER A 16 -23.89 26.39 -18.66
N GLY A 17 -24.12 25.45 -19.58
CA GLY A 17 -25.47 25.08 -20.01
C GLY A 17 -26.29 24.41 -18.89
N PRO A 18 -27.63 24.44 -18.96
CA PRO A 18 -28.50 23.91 -17.91
C PRO A 18 -28.33 22.39 -17.77
N SER A 19 -27.91 21.96 -16.58
CA SER A 19 -27.83 20.56 -16.17
C SER A 19 -29.23 19.95 -16.14
N ARG A 20 -29.53 19.06 -17.10
CA ARG A 20 -30.69 18.16 -17.00
C ARG A 20 -30.46 17.22 -15.84
N ALA A 21 -31.28 17.34 -14.79
CA ALA A 21 -31.35 16.40 -13.70
C ALA A 21 -31.81 15.03 -14.25
N VAL A 22 -30.85 14.16 -14.57
CA VAL A 22 -31.13 12.74 -14.77
C VAL A 22 -31.36 12.16 -13.37
N SER A 23 -32.63 11.88 -13.07
CA SER A 23 -33.04 11.08 -11.92
C SER A 23 -32.46 9.67 -12.06
N GLN A 24 -31.23 9.47 -11.59
CA GLN A 24 -30.68 8.14 -11.38
C GLN A 24 -31.32 7.56 -10.11
N ALA A 25 -32.18 6.56 -10.29
CA ALA A 25 -32.65 5.70 -9.21
C ALA A 25 -31.43 5.13 -8.44
N PRO A 26 -31.53 4.90 -7.13
CA PRO A 26 -30.40 4.44 -6.33
C PRO A 26 -30.07 2.99 -6.70
N LEU A 27 -29.11 2.80 -7.61
CA LEU A 27 -28.58 1.50 -8.01
C LEU A 27 -27.57 0.96 -6.97
N VAL A 28 -27.82 1.24 -5.69
CA VAL A 28 -27.14 0.57 -4.58
C VAL A 28 -28.14 -0.44 -4.04
N ALA A 29 -28.26 -1.58 -4.74
CA ALA A 29 -28.80 -2.76 -4.07
C ALA A 29 -27.92 -2.95 -2.83
N ALA A 30 -28.50 -2.74 -1.64
CA ALA A 30 -27.83 -2.95 -0.38
C ALA A 30 -27.17 -4.33 -0.45
N LEU A 31 -25.86 -4.39 -0.21
CA LEU A 31 -25.16 -5.67 -0.13
C LEU A 31 -25.76 -6.44 1.04
N GLY A 32 -26.79 -7.25 0.78
CA GLY A 32 -27.43 -8.09 1.79
C GLY A 32 -26.40 -9.02 2.42
N PRO A 33 -26.58 -9.42 3.70
CA PRO A 33 -25.59 -10.20 4.46
C PRO A 33 -25.08 -11.38 3.62
N VAL A 34 -23.77 -11.64 3.67
CA VAL A 34 -23.15 -12.78 2.98
C VAL A 34 -23.93 -14.03 3.36
N ALA A 35 -24.57 -14.68 2.37
CA ALA A 35 -25.21 -15.97 2.59
C ALA A 35 -24.12 -16.93 3.04
N VAL A 36 -24.18 -17.36 4.28
CA VAL A 36 -23.24 -18.35 4.81
C VAL A 36 -23.85 -19.70 4.46
N PRO A 37 -23.19 -20.54 3.64
CA PRO A 37 -23.63 -21.91 3.45
C PRO A 37 -23.82 -22.53 4.83
N LYS A 38 -24.96 -23.19 5.06
CA LYS A 38 -25.14 -23.98 6.29
C LYS A 38 -24.08 -25.08 6.27
N LEU A 39 -22.92 -24.80 6.87
CA LEU A 39 -21.85 -25.76 7.03
C LEU A 39 -22.44 -26.95 7.79
N ALA A 40 -22.36 -28.14 7.20
CA ALA A 40 -22.56 -29.37 7.95
C ALA A 40 -21.67 -29.28 9.21
N LYS A 41 -22.17 -29.74 10.36
CA LYS A 41 -21.41 -29.74 11.61
C LYS A 41 -20.23 -30.72 11.49
N VAL A 42 -19.17 -30.30 10.82
CA VAL A 42 -17.91 -31.04 10.82
C VAL A 42 -17.22 -30.72 12.12
N ALA A 43 -17.06 -31.75 12.95
CA ALA A 43 -16.34 -31.63 14.20
C ALA A 43 -14.84 -31.56 13.90
N LEU A 44 -14.26 -30.35 13.97
CA LEU A 44 -12.81 -30.20 13.97
C LEU A 44 -12.21 -30.96 15.17
N PRO A 45 -11.01 -31.55 15.04
CA PRO A 45 -10.28 -32.05 16.19
C PRO A 45 -10.19 -30.98 17.28
N LYS A 46 -10.38 -31.38 18.55
CA LYS A 46 -10.47 -30.45 19.68
C LYS A 46 -9.33 -29.42 19.72
N GLY A 47 -8.11 -29.84 19.38
CA GLY A 47 -6.93 -28.97 19.32
C GLY A 47 -7.06 -27.87 18.26
N LEU A 48 -7.42 -28.23 17.02
CA LEU A 48 -7.63 -27.24 15.95
C LEU A 48 -8.84 -26.35 16.22
N ALA A 49 -9.95 -26.91 16.72
CA ALA A 49 -11.12 -26.11 17.09
C ALA A 49 -10.77 -25.02 18.12
N SER A 50 -9.98 -25.38 19.14
CA SER A 50 -9.47 -24.44 20.14
C SER A 50 -8.55 -23.39 19.53
N ALA A 51 -7.62 -23.79 18.67
CA ALA A 51 -6.69 -22.87 18.01
C ALA A 51 -7.42 -21.87 17.09
N VAL A 52 -8.46 -22.29 16.38
CA VAL A 52 -9.29 -21.38 15.55
C VAL A 52 -10.06 -20.38 16.42
N ALA A 53 -10.62 -20.84 17.54
CA ALA A 53 -11.34 -19.98 18.47
C ALA A 53 -10.40 -18.95 19.11
N GLU A 54 -9.22 -19.39 19.55
CA GLU A 54 -8.17 -18.54 20.11
C GLU A 54 -7.65 -17.52 19.08
N ALA A 55 -7.37 -17.95 17.84
CA ALA A 55 -6.96 -17.05 16.76
C ALA A 55 -8.00 -15.96 16.41
N SER A 56 -9.27 -16.19 16.72
CA SER A 56 -10.35 -15.22 16.52
C SER A 56 -10.45 -14.17 17.63
N SER A 57 -9.73 -14.33 18.75
CA SER A 57 -9.68 -13.35 19.85
C SER A 57 -8.36 -12.61 19.95
N ILE A 58 -7.29 -13.12 19.31
CA ILE A 58 -5.97 -12.49 19.29
C ILE A 58 -5.98 -11.26 18.37
N PRO A 59 -5.49 -10.09 18.81
CA PRO A 59 -5.32 -8.93 17.94
C PRO A 59 -4.18 -9.16 16.92
N ARG A 60 -4.37 -8.64 15.70
CA ARG A 60 -3.42 -8.73 14.58
C ARG A 60 -2.10 -8.02 14.88
N GLY A 61 -2.16 -6.86 15.54
CA GLY A 61 -0.99 -6.06 15.89
C GLY A 61 -0.75 -5.95 17.39
N VAL A 62 0.41 -5.43 17.74
CA VAL A 62 0.84 -5.11 19.13
C VAL A 62 0.17 -3.84 19.66
N GLY A 63 -0.05 -2.83 18.81
CA GLY A 63 -0.58 -1.52 19.20
C GLY A 63 -2.11 -1.42 19.13
N ALA A 64 -2.66 -0.30 19.62
CA ALA A 64 -4.10 0.00 19.58
C ALA A 64 -4.68 0.03 18.15
N VAL A 65 -3.82 0.23 17.15
CA VAL A 65 -4.16 0.19 15.73
C VAL A 65 -4.48 -1.23 15.26
N GLY A 66 -3.78 -2.24 15.79
CA GLY A 66 -3.91 -3.65 15.42
C GLY A 66 -4.99 -4.43 16.16
N SER A 67 -6.01 -3.76 16.72
CA SER A 67 -7.04 -4.39 17.58
C SER A 67 -7.94 -5.41 16.88
N ARG A 68 -7.90 -5.48 15.55
CA ARG A 68 -8.68 -6.44 14.76
C ARG A 68 -8.21 -7.87 15.05
N PRO A 69 -9.11 -8.87 15.11
CA PRO A 69 -8.71 -10.27 15.21
C PRO A 69 -7.76 -10.72 14.10
N MET A 70 -6.79 -11.57 14.45
CA MET A 70 -5.86 -12.23 13.52
C MET A 70 -6.63 -13.05 12.47
N ILE A 71 -7.67 -13.78 12.89
CA ILE A 71 -8.60 -14.47 12.01
C ILE A 71 -9.99 -13.84 12.14
N GLY A 72 -10.39 -13.08 11.11
CA GLY A 72 -11.73 -12.50 11.00
C GLY A 72 -12.82 -13.53 10.69
N ARG A 73 -14.07 -13.08 10.61
CA ARG A 73 -15.24 -13.95 10.37
C ARG A 73 -15.12 -14.72 9.05
N HIS A 74 -14.79 -14.04 7.95
CA HIS A 74 -14.63 -14.64 6.62
C HIS A 74 -13.53 -15.71 6.62
N ALA A 75 -12.35 -15.37 7.14
CA ALA A 75 -11.22 -16.28 7.26
C ALA A 75 -11.56 -17.52 8.11
N ARG A 76 -12.27 -17.34 9.24
CA ARG A 76 -12.73 -18.45 10.09
C ARG A 76 -13.65 -19.41 9.34
N GLN A 77 -14.61 -18.89 8.59
CA GLN A 77 -15.55 -19.71 7.81
C GLN A 77 -14.81 -20.52 6.74
N ARG A 78 -13.89 -19.88 6.01
CA ARG A 78 -13.02 -20.56 5.03
C ARG A 78 -12.19 -21.64 5.68
N LEU A 79 -11.65 -21.40 6.88
CA LEU A 79 -10.77 -22.36 7.55
C LEU A 79 -11.54 -23.61 7.98
N VAL A 80 -12.76 -23.43 8.49
CA VAL A 80 -13.67 -24.55 8.81
C VAL A 80 -14.01 -25.34 7.54
N SER A 81 -14.33 -24.66 6.43
CA SER A 81 -14.59 -25.30 5.15
C SER A 81 -13.39 -26.06 4.60
N CYS A 82 -12.18 -25.49 4.71
CA CYS A 82 -10.92 -26.11 4.34
C CYS A 82 -10.70 -27.40 5.13
N PHE A 83 -10.72 -27.34 6.45
CA PHE A 83 -10.54 -28.52 7.29
C PHE A 83 -11.62 -29.59 7.13
N SER A 84 -12.81 -29.21 6.67
CA SER A 84 -13.90 -30.15 6.39
C SER A 84 -13.70 -30.97 5.12
N ALA A 85 -12.73 -30.59 4.29
CA ALA A 85 -12.57 -31.11 2.94
C ALA A 85 -11.10 -31.49 2.64
N ILE A 86 -10.29 -31.68 3.68
CA ILE A 86 -8.94 -32.24 3.55
C ILE A 86 -8.87 -33.59 4.25
N GLU A 87 -7.94 -34.43 3.81
CA GLU A 87 -7.75 -35.79 4.31
C GLU A 87 -7.31 -35.85 5.79
N ALA A 88 -7.65 -36.94 6.47
CA ALA A 88 -7.38 -37.10 7.91
C ALA A 88 -5.88 -37.06 8.26
N ASP A 89 -5.00 -37.52 7.36
CA ASP A 89 -3.55 -37.46 7.55
C ASP A 89 -3.04 -36.01 7.50
N VAL A 90 -3.58 -35.19 6.58
CA VAL A 90 -3.32 -33.75 6.47
C VAL A 90 -3.75 -33.03 7.76
N ILE A 91 -4.96 -33.34 8.26
CA ILE A 91 -5.46 -32.82 9.54
C ILE A 91 -4.52 -33.18 10.70
N SER A 92 -4.06 -34.44 10.75
CA SER A 92 -3.14 -34.91 11.80
C SER A 92 -1.82 -34.16 11.77
N LYS A 93 -1.21 -33.98 10.59
CA LYS A 93 0.03 -33.21 10.40
C LYS A 93 -0.14 -31.76 10.85
N LEU A 94 -1.22 -31.09 10.45
CA LEU A 94 -1.50 -29.71 10.83
C LEU A 94 -1.80 -29.56 12.33
N THR A 95 -2.49 -30.54 12.93
CA THR A 95 -2.74 -30.57 14.38
C THR A 95 -1.42 -30.67 15.15
N LYS A 96 -0.52 -31.57 14.74
CA LYS A 96 0.80 -31.73 15.34
C LYS A 96 1.65 -30.47 15.19
N ALA A 97 1.69 -29.89 13.98
CA ALA A 97 2.41 -28.65 13.73
C ALA A 97 1.91 -27.51 14.63
N THR A 98 0.59 -27.30 14.68
CA THR A 98 -0.05 -26.28 15.53
C THR A 98 0.26 -26.49 17.02
N ALA A 99 0.23 -27.73 17.51
CA ALA A 99 0.51 -28.04 18.91
C ALA A 99 1.98 -27.80 19.31
N SER A 100 2.91 -27.82 18.35
CA SER A 100 4.34 -27.62 18.59
C SER A 100 4.79 -26.15 18.67
N LEU A 101 3.88 -25.21 18.40
CA LEU A 101 4.20 -23.79 18.31
C LEU A 101 4.29 -23.12 19.70
N PRO A 102 5.17 -22.10 19.87
CA PRO A 102 5.54 -21.54 21.16
C PRO A 102 4.39 -20.81 21.88
N GLY A 103 3.35 -20.41 21.15
CA GLY A 103 2.25 -19.66 21.73
C GLY A 103 1.06 -19.45 20.80
N PRO A 104 0.05 -18.72 21.29
CA PRO A 104 -1.20 -18.48 20.60
C PRO A 104 -1.04 -17.66 19.31
N ASN A 105 -0.12 -16.69 19.27
CA ASN A 105 0.09 -15.87 18.07
C ASN A 105 0.67 -16.72 16.94
N ALA A 106 1.70 -17.53 17.23
CA ALA A 106 2.30 -18.43 16.25
C ALA A 106 1.27 -19.41 15.69
N ARG A 107 0.39 -19.97 16.53
CA ARG A 107 -0.72 -20.83 16.09
C ARG A 107 -1.66 -20.10 15.14
N ALA A 108 -2.11 -18.90 15.50
CA ALA A 108 -3.00 -18.10 14.67
C ALA A 108 -2.38 -17.73 13.31
N VAL A 109 -1.08 -17.42 13.31
CA VAL A 109 -0.31 -17.11 12.10
C VAL A 109 -0.15 -18.35 11.21
N LEU A 110 0.11 -19.53 11.77
CA LEU A 110 0.11 -20.78 10.99
C LEU A 110 -1.26 -21.06 10.35
N LEU A 111 -2.36 -20.83 11.07
CA LEU A 111 -3.71 -21.01 10.53
C LEU A 111 -4.03 -20.03 9.38
N ARG A 112 -3.47 -18.80 9.40
CA ARG A 112 -3.52 -17.88 8.25
C ARG A 112 -2.73 -18.42 7.05
N ALA A 113 -1.54 -18.98 7.28
CA ALA A 113 -0.77 -19.63 6.21
C ALA A 113 -1.54 -20.81 5.58
N VAL A 114 -2.19 -21.65 6.40
CA VAL A 114 -3.06 -22.74 5.90
C VAL A 114 -4.15 -22.21 4.97
N LEU A 115 -4.77 -21.06 5.30
CA LEU A 115 -5.79 -20.43 4.45
C LEU A 115 -5.25 -19.85 3.15
N ALA A 116 -4.09 -19.18 3.20
CA ALA A 116 -3.46 -18.61 2.01
C ALA A 116 -3.06 -19.68 1.00
N HIS A 117 -2.68 -20.87 1.50
CA HIS A 117 -2.30 -22.03 0.71
C HIS A 117 -3.40 -23.10 0.65
N GLU A 118 -4.68 -22.70 0.80
CA GLU A 118 -5.82 -23.63 0.89
C GLU A 118 -5.87 -24.65 -0.27
N ALA A 119 -5.58 -24.22 -1.50
CA ALA A 119 -5.59 -25.10 -2.67
C ALA A 119 -4.51 -26.21 -2.59
N ALA A 120 -3.30 -25.88 -2.14
CA ALA A 120 -2.21 -26.83 -1.93
C ALA A 120 -2.51 -27.76 -0.74
N VAL A 121 -3.00 -27.20 0.37
CA VAL A 121 -3.39 -27.95 1.57
C VAL A 121 -4.47 -28.99 1.25
N ARG A 122 -5.46 -28.65 0.42
CA ARG A 122 -6.50 -29.59 -0.05
C ARG A 122 -5.96 -30.73 -0.90
N LYS A 123 -4.84 -30.54 -1.58
CA LYS A 123 -4.12 -31.58 -2.34
C LYS A 123 -3.14 -32.39 -1.47
N GLY A 124 -2.99 -32.04 -0.20
CA GLY A 124 -1.99 -32.63 0.70
C GLY A 124 -0.56 -32.10 0.49
N GLU A 125 -0.39 -31.05 -0.32
CA GLU A 125 0.88 -30.38 -0.59
C GLU A 125 1.20 -29.42 0.58
N LEU A 126 1.90 -29.92 1.60
CA LEU A 126 2.08 -29.22 2.89
C LEU A 126 3.49 -28.66 3.13
N ASP A 127 4.45 -28.89 2.23
CA ASP A 127 5.88 -28.63 2.50
C ASP A 127 6.16 -27.18 2.89
N GLU A 128 5.58 -26.23 2.18
CA GLU A 128 5.77 -24.80 2.45
C GLU A 128 5.17 -24.40 3.82
N VAL A 129 3.93 -24.83 4.10
CA VAL A 129 3.23 -24.54 5.36
C VAL A 129 3.94 -25.19 6.56
N LEU A 130 4.42 -26.43 6.43
CA LEU A 130 5.15 -27.13 7.49
C LEU A 130 6.58 -26.59 7.66
N GLY A 131 7.24 -26.20 6.58
CA GLY A 131 8.50 -25.46 6.61
C GLY A 131 8.34 -24.14 7.36
N PHE A 132 7.25 -23.41 7.11
CA PHE A 132 6.92 -22.20 7.85
C PHE A 132 6.60 -22.47 9.33
N ALA A 133 5.84 -23.53 9.66
CA ALA A 133 5.61 -23.94 11.05
C ALA A 133 6.93 -24.19 11.80
N THR A 134 7.91 -24.81 11.13
CA THR A 134 9.25 -25.03 11.70
C THR A 134 9.99 -23.70 11.97
N LYS A 135 9.84 -22.70 11.09
CA LYS A 135 10.39 -21.35 11.33
C LYS A 135 9.69 -20.65 12.49
N LEU A 136 8.37 -20.79 12.63
CA LEU A 136 7.60 -20.24 13.76
C LEU A 136 8.00 -20.90 15.09
N ALA A 137 8.22 -22.21 15.10
CA ALA A 137 8.65 -22.95 16.29
C ALA A 137 10.01 -22.51 16.86
N LYS A 138 10.89 -21.94 16.01
CA LYS A 138 12.20 -21.42 16.40
C LYS A 138 12.18 -19.95 16.85
N GLY A 139 11.12 -19.22 16.54
CA GLY A 139 10.96 -17.80 16.89
C GLY A 139 10.22 -17.60 18.20
N SER A 140 10.08 -16.35 18.63
CA SER A 140 9.19 -15.99 19.74
C SER A 140 7.74 -15.88 19.25
N ASP A 141 6.79 -16.04 20.16
CA ASP A 141 5.37 -15.84 19.85
C ASP A 141 5.08 -14.39 19.44
N GLU A 142 5.82 -13.42 20.00
CA GLU A 142 5.71 -12.01 19.63
C GLU A 142 6.28 -11.74 18.22
N ASP A 143 7.43 -12.31 17.86
CA ASP A 143 8.00 -12.22 16.51
C ASP A 143 7.02 -12.75 15.46
N ALA A 144 6.35 -13.87 15.75
CA ALA A 144 5.31 -14.42 14.89
C ALA A 144 4.19 -13.41 14.64
N ARG A 145 3.72 -12.70 15.68
CA ARG A 145 2.70 -11.65 15.52
C ARG A 145 3.21 -10.48 14.68
N THR A 146 4.35 -9.90 15.06
CA THR A 146 4.90 -8.70 14.43
C THR A 146 5.21 -8.93 12.95
N LYS A 147 5.80 -10.08 12.59
CA LYS A 147 6.17 -10.42 11.21
C LYS A 147 5.03 -11.02 10.37
N SER A 148 3.80 -11.09 10.90
CA SER A 148 2.63 -11.63 10.17
C SER A 148 1.84 -10.59 9.38
N THR A 149 2.30 -9.34 9.38
CA THR A 149 1.67 -8.19 8.74
C THR A 149 2.76 -7.30 8.18
N VAL A 150 2.45 -6.59 7.10
CA VAL A 150 3.33 -5.59 6.49
C VAL A 150 2.79 -4.17 6.69
N LEU A 151 1.81 -4.02 7.58
CA LEU A 151 1.25 -2.74 7.96
C LEU A 151 1.91 -2.27 9.25
N ASP A 152 2.11 -0.96 9.35
CA ASP A 152 2.41 -0.32 10.62
C ASP A 152 1.17 -0.43 11.52
N LEU A 153 1.19 -1.34 12.50
CA LEU A 153 0.11 -1.49 13.49
C LEU A 153 0.57 -1.10 14.91
N ASP A 154 1.74 -0.45 15.04
CA ASP A 154 2.34 -0.04 16.31
C ASP A 154 2.83 1.40 16.30
N HIS A 155 1.89 2.35 16.26
CA HIS A 155 2.14 3.79 16.40
C HIS A 155 3.02 4.24 17.59
N THR A 156 3.39 3.34 18.51
CA THR A 156 4.27 3.64 19.65
C THR A 156 5.75 3.37 19.36
N LYS A 157 6.06 2.70 18.25
CA LYS A 157 7.41 2.36 17.82
C LYS A 157 7.58 2.80 16.37
N ASN A 158 8.67 3.50 16.10
CA ASN A 158 9.14 3.71 14.74
C ASN A 158 10.56 3.12 14.67
N SER A 159 10.68 1.97 14.03
CA SER A 159 11.94 1.29 13.79
C SER A 159 12.58 1.68 12.45
N SER A 160 11.86 2.41 11.61
CA SER A 160 12.35 2.88 10.32
C SER A 160 13.45 3.91 10.46
N SER A 161 14.49 3.77 9.64
CA SER A 161 15.47 4.83 9.40
C SER A 161 15.14 5.66 8.15
N LEU A 162 14.12 5.27 7.39
CA LEU A 162 13.69 5.95 6.18
C LEU A 162 12.87 7.19 6.56
N ASP A 163 13.18 8.33 5.96
CA ASP A 163 12.31 9.52 5.99
C ASP A 163 11.44 9.51 4.71
N PRO A 164 10.18 9.06 4.79
CA PRO A 164 9.31 9.01 3.63
C PRO A 164 8.89 10.41 3.18
N LEU A 165 8.92 11.41 4.08
CA LEU A 165 8.56 12.78 3.71
C LEU A 165 9.62 13.40 2.82
N ALA A 166 10.91 13.13 3.08
CA ALA A 166 12.00 13.52 2.20
C ALA A 166 11.79 13.00 0.76
N LEU A 167 11.31 11.76 0.63
CA LEU A 167 11.06 11.09 -0.65
C LEU A 167 9.74 11.53 -1.30
N SER A 168 8.78 12.00 -0.51
CA SER A 168 7.49 12.55 -0.96
C SER A 168 7.57 14.01 -1.41
N MET A 169 8.71 14.70 -1.18
CA MET A 169 8.89 16.10 -1.54
C MET A 169 8.68 16.29 -3.05
N ARG A 170 7.49 16.77 -3.41
CA ARG A 170 7.13 17.02 -4.80
C ARG A 170 8.15 17.94 -5.46
N ARG A 171 8.65 17.47 -6.62
CA ARG A 171 9.59 18.11 -7.56
C ARG A 171 9.83 19.60 -7.31
N GLY A 172 10.99 19.97 -6.76
CA GLY A 172 11.56 21.31 -6.91
C GLY A 172 11.72 22.18 -5.67
N ARG A 173 11.45 21.68 -4.45
CA ARG A 173 11.95 22.33 -3.24
C ARG A 173 13.21 21.62 -2.75
N ILE A 174 14.27 22.40 -2.59
CA ILE A 174 15.50 21.98 -1.93
C ILE A 174 15.43 22.61 -0.55
N PHE A 175 14.98 21.85 0.45
CA PHE A 175 15.11 22.20 1.86
C PHE A 175 16.26 21.38 2.46
N ALA A 176 16.87 21.89 3.53
CA ALA A 176 17.58 21.02 4.46
C ALA A 176 16.61 19.91 4.90
N LEU A 177 17.05 18.66 4.91
CA LEU A 177 16.26 17.56 5.45
C LEU A 177 15.94 17.93 6.90
N HIS A 178 14.67 18.22 7.19
CA HIS A 178 14.23 18.36 8.56
C HIS A 178 14.05 16.94 9.08
N PRO A 179 14.81 16.51 10.10
CA PRO A 179 14.60 15.22 10.75
C PRO A 179 13.35 15.33 11.62
N ASP A 180 12.18 15.48 10.99
CA ASP A 180 10.93 15.31 11.70
C ASP A 180 10.73 13.81 11.88
N LEU A 181 11.44 13.26 12.88
CA LEU A 181 11.50 11.84 13.31
C LEU A 181 10.14 11.27 13.74
N GLN A 182 9.03 11.96 13.47
CA GLN A 182 7.72 11.69 14.06
C GLN A 182 6.74 10.97 13.12
N THR A 183 7.09 10.68 11.87
CA THR A 183 6.23 9.83 11.04
C THR A 183 6.63 8.39 11.21
N ASP A 184 5.91 7.67 12.06
CA ASP A 184 5.92 6.21 12.05
C ASP A 184 5.61 5.68 10.64
N ASN A 185 6.51 4.83 10.15
CA ASN A 185 6.56 4.28 8.81
C ASN A 185 7.15 2.86 8.80
N ASP A 186 6.81 2.07 9.80
CA ASP A 186 7.23 0.67 9.91
C ASP A 186 6.51 -0.28 8.95
N GLY A 187 5.54 0.20 8.17
CA GLY A 187 4.85 -0.59 7.16
C GLY A 187 5.54 -0.60 5.80
N LEU A 188 5.00 -1.42 4.90
CA LEU A 188 5.52 -1.61 3.55
C LEU A 188 5.51 -0.31 2.75
N TYR A 189 6.69 0.09 2.31
CA TYR A 189 6.94 1.29 1.52
C TYR A 189 6.90 1.01 0.01
N GLN A 190 6.36 1.96 -0.76
CA GLN A 190 6.45 1.92 -2.23
C GLN A 190 7.84 2.38 -2.68
N ARG A 191 8.53 1.57 -3.48
CA ARG A 191 9.94 1.81 -3.83
C ARG A 191 10.12 2.63 -5.10
N PHE A 192 9.09 2.71 -5.93
CA PHE A 192 9.08 3.46 -7.19
C PHE A 192 8.02 4.56 -7.17
N THR A 193 8.22 5.61 -7.96
CA THR A 193 7.40 6.84 -7.98
C THR A 193 5.92 6.66 -8.31
N ALA A 194 5.55 5.53 -8.92
CA ALA A 194 4.19 5.26 -9.39
C ALA A 194 3.67 3.86 -9.00
N THR A 195 4.21 3.27 -7.93
CA THR A 195 3.86 1.92 -7.47
C THR A 195 2.77 1.86 -6.40
N CYS A 196 2.06 2.95 -6.09
CA CYS A 196 1.06 2.94 -5.02
C CYS A 196 0.01 1.83 -5.18
N GLY A 197 -0.46 1.59 -6.42
CA GLY A 197 -1.31 0.43 -6.74
C GLY A 197 -0.59 -0.91 -6.49
N PRO A 198 0.50 -1.22 -7.21
CA PRO A 198 1.32 -2.43 -6.97
C PRO A 198 1.64 -2.71 -5.50
N THR A 199 2.03 -1.70 -4.72
CA THR A 199 2.31 -1.83 -3.28
C THR A 199 1.04 -2.17 -2.49
N VAL A 200 -0.13 -1.62 -2.83
CA VAL A 200 -1.40 -2.05 -2.22
C VAL A 200 -1.76 -3.51 -2.57
N VAL A 201 -1.46 -3.98 -3.78
CA VAL A 201 -1.60 -5.41 -4.14
C VAL A 201 -0.71 -6.27 -3.24
N GLN A 202 0.54 -5.83 -3.04
CA GLN A 202 1.51 -6.53 -2.19
C GLN A 202 1.08 -6.54 -0.72
N MET A 203 0.58 -5.42 -0.20
CA MET A 203 0.00 -5.33 1.14
C MET A 203 -1.14 -6.33 1.29
N LEU A 204 -2.11 -6.34 0.37
CA LEU A 204 -3.23 -7.29 0.39
C LEU A 204 -2.78 -8.75 0.36
N ALA A 205 -1.79 -9.08 -0.48
CA ALA A 205 -1.26 -10.43 -0.59
C ALA A 205 -0.56 -10.85 0.71
N ALA A 206 0.34 -10.03 1.24
CA ALA A 206 1.04 -10.31 2.50
C ALA A 206 0.08 -10.34 3.71
N GLU A 207 -1.02 -9.57 3.64
CA GLU A 207 -2.02 -9.57 4.68
C GLU A 207 -2.94 -10.79 4.70
N CYS A 208 -3.03 -11.54 3.61
CA CYS A 208 -3.63 -12.87 3.65
C CYS A 208 -2.60 -13.98 3.86
N ASP A 209 -1.34 -13.76 3.48
CA ASP A 209 -0.25 -14.75 3.49
C ASP A 209 0.91 -14.32 4.41
N PRO A 210 0.98 -14.84 5.65
CA PRO A 210 2.06 -14.49 6.58
C PRO A 210 3.42 -15.08 6.20
N ILE A 211 3.50 -16.02 5.25
CA ILE A 211 4.79 -16.50 4.71
C ILE A 211 5.40 -15.37 3.88
N LEU A 212 4.60 -14.77 2.99
CA LEU A 212 4.98 -13.60 2.21
C LEU A 212 5.25 -12.37 3.10
N ALA A 213 4.43 -12.12 4.12
CA ALA A 213 4.70 -11.02 5.05
C ALA A 213 6.08 -11.15 5.71
N ARG A 214 6.42 -12.36 6.18
CA ARG A 214 7.72 -12.62 6.79
C ARG A 214 8.88 -12.48 5.81
N SER A 215 8.74 -12.94 4.57
CA SER A 215 9.81 -12.76 3.58
C SER A 215 10.07 -11.28 3.29
N ILE A 216 9.01 -10.45 3.24
CA ILE A 216 9.15 -9.00 3.08
C ILE A 216 9.86 -8.38 4.31
N HIS A 217 9.53 -8.81 5.53
CA HIS A 217 10.25 -8.38 6.74
C HIS A 217 11.74 -8.72 6.69
N ASP A 218 12.08 -9.92 6.22
CA ASP A 218 13.46 -10.39 6.17
C ASP A 218 14.29 -9.68 5.07
N GLU A 219 13.63 -9.11 4.05
CA GLU A 219 14.26 -8.31 2.97
C GLU A 219 14.21 -6.79 3.20
N GLY A 220 13.32 -6.31 4.08
CA GLY A 220 13.17 -4.90 4.43
C GLY A 220 11.83 -4.30 3.99
N LEU A 221 11.01 -3.89 4.97
CA LEU A 221 9.69 -3.26 4.72
C LEU A 221 9.79 -1.83 4.20
N ASN A 222 10.74 -1.10 4.76
CA ASN A 222 10.90 0.35 4.65
C ASN A 222 12.29 0.72 4.13
N ASP A 223 12.87 -0.13 3.29
CA ASP A 223 14.07 0.15 2.53
C ASP A 223 13.71 0.76 1.16
N ASP A 224 14.57 1.63 0.64
CA ASP A 224 14.47 2.24 -0.69
C ASP A 224 15.21 1.46 -1.78
N ALA A 225 15.68 0.24 -1.48
CA ALA A 225 16.27 -0.67 -2.45
C ALA A 225 15.32 -0.94 -3.64
N THR A 226 15.88 -1.05 -4.84
CA THR A 226 15.12 -1.20 -6.09
C THR A 226 15.30 -2.57 -6.74
N THR A 227 16.01 -3.49 -6.08
CA THR A 227 16.47 -4.76 -6.67
C THR A 227 16.13 -6.01 -5.87
N ASP A 228 15.67 -5.89 -4.63
CA ASP A 228 15.25 -7.04 -3.82
C ASP A 228 13.87 -7.57 -4.25
N ALA A 229 13.37 -8.64 -3.64
CA ALA A 229 12.12 -9.26 -4.06
C ALA A 229 10.89 -8.36 -3.84
N PRO A 230 10.77 -7.59 -2.73
CA PRO A 230 9.68 -6.62 -2.60
C PRO A 230 9.71 -5.56 -3.71
N ALA A 231 10.88 -5.00 -4.03
CA ALA A 231 11.03 -4.07 -5.14
C ALA A 231 10.65 -4.72 -6.47
N LYS A 232 11.13 -5.95 -6.71
CA LYS A 232 10.86 -6.68 -7.94
C LYS A 232 9.36 -6.91 -8.14
N PHE A 233 8.63 -7.33 -7.10
CA PHE A 233 7.18 -7.49 -7.16
C PHE A 233 6.48 -6.19 -7.57
N GLN A 234 6.82 -5.08 -6.92
CA GLN A 234 6.21 -3.77 -7.21
C GLN A 234 6.51 -3.32 -8.64
N LYS A 235 7.73 -3.56 -9.13
CA LYS A 235 8.16 -3.26 -10.49
C LYS A 235 7.42 -4.11 -11.53
N ASP A 236 7.41 -5.43 -11.35
CA ASP A 236 6.78 -6.36 -12.29
C ASP A 236 5.30 -6.02 -12.46
N VAL A 237 4.55 -5.88 -11.36
CA VAL A 237 3.11 -5.54 -11.38
C VAL A 237 2.86 -4.16 -12.00
N LEU A 238 3.77 -3.20 -11.82
CA LEU A 238 3.68 -1.89 -12.47
C LEU A 238 3.85 -2.01 -13.99
N GLU A 239 4.92 -2.67 -14.42
CA GLU A 239 5.34 -2.74 -15.83
C GLU A 239 4.39 -3.63 -16.65
N GLU A 240 3.87 -4.72 -16.07
CA GLU A 240 2.79 -5.54 -16.66
C GLU A 240 1.51 -4.71 -16.88
N GLY A 241 1.23 -3.76 -15.99
CA GLY A 241 0.14 -2.81 -16.11
C GLY A 241 0.39 -1.65 -17.09
N GLY A 242 1.54 -1.64 -17.79
CA GLY A 242 1.96 -0.59 -18.71
C GLY A 242 2.55 0.65 -18.03
N GLY A 243 2.84 0.58 -16.73
CA GLY A 243 3.52 1.64 -15.99
C GLY A 243 5.03 1.66 -16.24
N ILE A 244 5.70 2.64 -15.64
CA ILE A 244 7.15 2.84 -15.79
C ILE A 244 7.80 2.93 -14.40
N ALA A 245 8.63 1.95 -14.06
CA ALA A 245 9.34 1.92 -12.79
C ALA A 245 10.50 2.92 -12.78
N LEU A 246 10.41 3.90 -11.90
CA LEU A 246 11.49 4.82 -11.58
C LEU A 246 11.63 4.87 -10.06
N GLY A 247 12.78 4.45 -9.55
CA GLY A 247 13.05 4.41 -8.11
C GLY A 247 12.86 5.79 -7.48
N LYS A 248 12.25 5.83 -6.29
CA LYS A 248 11.85 7.10 -5.67
C LYS A 248 13.05 7.97 -5.33
N ARG A 249 14.13 7.36 -4.83
CA ARG A 249 15.33 8.10 -4.47
C ARG A 249 16.01 8.69 -5.70
N GLU A 250 16.12 7.93 -6.77
CA GLU A 250 16.67 8.38 -8.05
C GLU A 250 15.84 9.53 -8.65
N ALA A 251 14.51 9.40 -8.57
CA ALA A 251 13.59 10.45 -8.99
C ALA A 251 13.77 11.74 -8.18
N GLU A 252 13.92 11.64 -6.86
CA GLU A 252 14.16 12.76 -5.95
C GLU A 252 15.47 13.47 -6.31
N ILE A 253 16.59 12.73 -6.40
CA ILE A 253 17.90 13.29 -6.71
C ILE A 253 17.85 14.00 -8.07
N ARG A 254 17.28 13.36 -9.10
CA ARG A 254 17.11 13.95 -10.43
C ARG A 254 16.28 15.23 -10.38
N ALA A 255 15.16 15.24 -9.66
CA ALA A 255 14.30 16.41 -9.56
C ALA A 255 15.01 17.58 -8.84
N ARG A 256 15.78 17.30 -7.79
CA ARG A 256 16.57 18.29 -7.06
C ARG A 256 17.70 18.86 -7.90
N LEU A 257 18.44 18.02 -8.64
CA LEU A 257 19.47 18.47 -9.59
C LEU A 257 18.87 19.36 -10.68
N ARG A 258 17.73 18.98 -11.27
CA ARG A 258 17.04 19.83 -12.27
C ARG A 258 16.61 21.17 -11.68
N ASN A 259 16.20 21.21 -10.42
CA ASN A 259 15.86 22.46 -9.75
C ASN A 259 17.10 23.32 -9.49
N ALA A 260 18.20 22.72 -9.06
CA ALA A 260 19.47 23.40 -8.86
C ALA A 260 19.98 24.04 -10.16
N VAL A 261 19.91 23.32 -11.29
CA VAL A 261 20.20 23.86 -12.63
C VAL A 261 19.38 25.11 -12.94
N GLY A 262 18.11 25.16 -12.53
CA GLY A 262 17.27 26.35 -12.70
C GLY A 262 17.69 27.54 -11.84
N ARG A 263 18.24 27.29 -10.65
CA ARG A 263 18.63 28.32 -9.67
C ARG A 263 20.05 28.84 -9.86
N LEU A 264 20.94 28.07 -10.49
CA LEU A 264 22.34 28.43 -10.74
C LEU A 264 22.56 29.06 -12.13
N ARG A 265 21.49 29.53 -12.80
CA ARG A 265 21.58 30.08 -14.16
C ARG A 265 22.49 31.30 -14.28
N ASP A 266 22.59 32.09 -13.22
CA ASP A 266 23.43 33.29 -13.18
C ASP A 266 24.86 32.99 -12.68
N GLU A 267 25.13 31.75 -12.25
CA GLU A 267 26.38 31.34 -11.60
C GLU A 267 27.22 30.36 -12.46
N LEU A 268 26.58 29.70 -13.43
CA LEU A 268 27.19 28.70 -14.29
C LEU A 268 26.89 28.99 -15.76
N ASP A 269 27.83 28.69 -16.65
CA ASP A 269 27.61 28.81 -18.09
C ASP A 269 26.61 27.75 -18.61
N ASP A 270 25.97 28.04 -19.75
CA ASP A 270 24.94 27.17 -20.35
C ASP A 270 25.43 25.74 -20.59
N LYS A 271 26.71 25.55 -20.91
CA LYS A 271 27.28 24.23 -21.15
C LYS A 271 27.41 23.46 -19.84
N SER A 272 27.84 24.11 -18.75
CA SER A 272 27.86 23.54 -17.39
C SER A 272 26.47 23.14 -16.91
N LEU A 273 25.46 23.97 -17.18
CA LEU A 273 24.06 23.69 -16.84
C LEU A 273 23.49 22.53 -17.67
N SER A 274 23.84 22.43 -18.95
CA SER A 274 23.43 21.31 -19.80
C SER A 274 24.07 20.01 -19.36
N GLU A 275 25.40 19.97 -19.18
CA GLU A 275 26.12 18.77 -18.77
C GLU A 275 25.63 18.28 -17.38
N LEU A 276 25.36 19.19 -16.43
CA LEU A 276 24.80 18.83 -15.14
C LEU A 276 23.39 18.23 -15.26
N ARG A 277 22.55 18.75 -16.18
CA ARG A 277 21.22 18.21 -16.44
C ARG A 277 21.25 16.81 -17.04
N ASP A 278 22.17 16.58 -17.97
CA ASP A 278 22.34 15.30 -18.65
C ASP A 278 22.89 14.25 -17.67
N PHE A 279 23.92 14.61 -16.89
CA PHE A 279 24.43 13.78 -15.80
C PHE A 279 23.34 13.46 -14.76
N GLY A 280 22.55 14.45 -14.35
CA GLY A 280 21.45 14.25 -13.38
C GLY A 280 20.28 13.39 -13.91
N SER A 281 20.20 13.17 -15.22
CA SER A 281 19.27 12.22 -15.83
C SER A 281 19.88 10.84 -16.04
N ALA A 282 21.14 10.66 -15.62
CA ALA A 282 21.98 9.48 -15.88
C ALA A 282 22.18 9.18 -17.38
N ASP A 283 22.06 10.22 -18.23
CA ASP A 283 22.25 10.15 -19.68
C ASP A 283 23.65 10.65 -20.11
N GLY A 284 24.39 11.29 -19.19
CA GLY A 284 25.67 11.94 -19.47
C GLY A 284 26.81 11.53 -18.53
N PRO A 285 28.08 11.62 -18.97
CA PRO A 285 29.24 11.26 -18.15
C PRO A 285 29.53 12.30 -17.05
N ARG A 286 30.20 11.86 -15.97
CA ARG A 286 30.76 12.75 -14.94
C ARG A 286 32.05 13.40 -15.47
N THR A 287 31.95 14.62 -16.00
CA THR A 287 33.09 15.41 -16.50
C THR A 287 33.65 16.32 -15.41
N LYS A 288 34.87 16.88 -15.61
CA LYS A 288 35.42 17.92 -14.71
C LYS A 288 34.49 19.15 -14.57
N ARG A 289 33.72 19.46 -15.62
CA ARG A 289 32.74 20.56 -15.60
C ARG A 289 31.53 20.19 -14.75
N VAL A 290 31.03 18.95 -14.87
CA VAL A 290 29.99 18.41 -13.99
C VAL A 290 30.46 18.44 -12.53
N ASP A 291 31.71 18.05 -12.22
CA ASP A 291 32.25 18.11 -10.86
C ASP A 291 32.30 19.53 -10.31
N ALA A 292 32.73 20.51 -11.11
CA ALA A 292 32.73 21.92 -10.71
C ALA A 292 31.30 22.44 -10.48
N ALA A 293 30.35 22.06 -11.33
CA ALA A 293 28.94 22.41 -11.17
C ALA A 293 28.33 21.76 -9.91
N ILE A 294 28.62 20.49 -9.64
CA ILE A 294 28.21 19.79 -8.40
C ILE A 294 28.78 20.49 -7.17
N ALA A 295 30.04 20.92 -7.20
CA ALA A 295 30.62 21.68 -6.09
C ALA A 295 29.83 22.96 -5.80
N LYS A 296 29.37 23.67 -6.83
CA LYS A 296 28.48 24.84 -6.70
C LYS A 296 27.10 24.48 -6.17
N VAL A 297 26.52 23.36 -6.61
CA VAL A 297 25.27 22.84 -6.04
C VAL A 297 25.45 22.56 -4.54
N ARG A 298 26.53 21.90 -4.15
CA ARG A 298 26.83 21.59 -2.74
C ARG A 298 26.98 22.83 -1.87
N GLU A 299 27.71 23.83 -2.37
CA GLU A 299 27.88 25.13 -1.70
C GLU A 299 26.52 25.82 -1.47
N ARG A 300 25.63 25.78 -2.47
CA ARG A 300 24.35 26.50 -2.44
C ARG A 300 23.24 25.77 -1.69
N PHE A 301 23.32 24.43 -1.60
CA PHE A 301 22.22 23.57 -1.16
C PHE A 301 22.64 22.60 -0.06
N ASP A 302 23.37 23.11 0.93
CA ASP A 302 23.69 22.41 2.18
C ASP A 302 24.33 21.04 1.97
N GLY A 303 25.28 20.95 1.03
CA GLY A 303 26.03 19.72 0.74
C GLY A 303 25.33 18.72 -0.19
N PHE A 304 24.14 19.01 -0.71
CA PHE A 304 23.51 18.20 -1.75
C PHE A 304 24.14 18.44 -3.13
N PRO A 305 24.27 17.41 -4.01
CA PRO A 305 24.10 15.98 -3.73
C PRO A 305 25.30 15.41 -2.96
N THR A 306 25.08 14.40 -2.13
CA THR A 306 26.17 13.66 -1.47
C THR A 306 26.89 12.75 -2.47
N GLU A 307 28.09 12.23 -2.17
CA GLU A 307 28.74 11.24 -3.06
C GLU A 307 27.89 9.95 -3.20
N LYS A 308 27.23 9.50 -2.12
CA LYS A 308 26.31 8.36 -2.18
C LYS A 308 25.14 8.60 -3.16
N ASP A 309 24.60 9.83 -3.21
CA ASP A 309 23.56 10.18 -4.17
C ASP A 309 24.07 10.08 -5.62
N LEU A 310 25.32 10.51 -5.86
CA LEU A 310 25.96 10.46 -7.18
C LEU A 310 26.28 9.02 -7.61
N GLU A 311 26.81 8.20 -6.69
CA GLU A 311 27.07 6.78 -6.91
C GLU A 311 25.77 6.05 -7.28
N ARG A 312 24.69 6.33 -6.54
CA ARG A 312 23.36 5.75 -6.78
C ARG A 312 22.79 6.13 -8.15
N LEU A 313 22.88 7.41 -8.53
CA LEU A 313 22.48 7.84 -9.88
C LEU A 313 23.29 7.13 -10.96
N GLY A 314 24.61 7.00 -10.77
CA GLY A 314 25.49 6.32 -11.72
C GLY A 314 25.19 4.83 -11.86
N ALA A 315 24.90 4.14 -10.75
CA ALA A 315 24.56 2.72 -10.73
C ALA A 315 23.20 2.40 -11.37
N SER A 316 22.28 3.37 -11.42
CA SER A 316 20.92 3.18 -11.94
C SER A 316 20.85 3.08 -13.47
N GLY A 317 21.90 3.51 -14.18
CA GLY A 317 21.87 3.68 -15.63
C GLY A 317 20.86 4.76 -16.08
N PRO A 318 20.58 4.87 -17.38
CA PRO A 318 19.66 5.89 -17.91
C PRO A 318 18.29 5.85 -17.24
N LEU A 319 17.88 6.96 -16.62
CA LEU A 319 16.60 7.03 -15.90
C LEU A 319 15.44 7.35 -16.85
N PRO A 320 14.31 6.63 -16.77
CA PRO A 320 13.13 6.94 -17.59
C PRO A 320 12.71 8.40 -17.49
N LYS A 321 12.57 9.10 -18.62
CA LYS A 321 12.26 10.54 -18.66
C LYS A 321 10.93 10.90 -17.99
N THR A 322 10.02 9.94 -17.95
CA THR A 322 8.70 10.00 -17.33
C THR A 322 8.51 8.83 -16.37
N ASP A 323 7.65 9.03 -15.39
CA ASP A 323 7.03 8.00 -14.56
C ASP A 323 5.57 7.82 -15.01
N ALA A 324 5.04 6.60 -14.90
CA ALA A 324 3.66 6.30 -15.24
C ALA A 324 3.12 5.23 -14.29
N GLY A 325 1.93 5.48 -13.73
CA GLY A 325 1.22 4.52 -12.89
C GLY A 325 0.41 3.52 -13.72
N THR A 326 -0.27 2.60 -13.03
CA THR A 326 -1.19 1.65 -13.67
C THR A 326 -2.61 2.22 -13.78
N SER A 327 -3.36 1.74 -14.78
CA SER A 327 -4.80 2.00 -14.85
C SER A 327 -5.57 1.22 -13.77
N THR A 328 -6.77 1.68 -13.40
CA THR A 328 -7.67 0.93 -12.49
C THR A 328 -7.95 -0.49 -12.98
N LYS A 329 -8.04 -0.71 -14.30
CA LYS A 329 -8.24 -2.03 -14.89
C LYS A 329 -7.04 -2.95 -14.65
N ALA A 330 -5.82 -2.45 -14.89
CA ALA A 330 -4.59 -3.20 -14.64
C ALA A 330 -4.42 -3.49 -13.13
N PHE A 331 -4.70 -2.51 -12.28
CA PHE A 331 -4.68 -2.71 -10.83
C PHE A 331 -5.69 -3.78 -10.36
N LEU A 332 -6.91 -3.78 -10.89
CA LEU A 332 -7.91 -4.81 -10.59
C LEU A 332 -7.47 -6.20 -11.06
N ALA A 333 -6.87 -6.29 -12.25
CA ALA A 333 -6.33 -7.55 -12.78
C ALA A 333 -5.23 -8.11 -11.87
N ALA A 334 -4.30 -7.26 -11.40
CA ALA A 334 -3.25 -7.67 -10.47
C ALA A 334 -3.82 -8.18 -9.12
N ILE A 335 -4.91 -7.60 -8.62
CA ILE A 335 -5.61 -8.12 -7.43
C ILE A 335 -6.21 -9.51 -7.72
N HIS A 336 -6.83 -9.69 -8.89
CA HIS A 336 -7.38 -11.00 -9.25
C HIS A 336 -6.32 -12.07 -9.42
N GLU A 337 -5.12 -11.70 -9.86
CA GLU A 337 -3.99 -12.61 -10.00
C GLU A 337 -3.35 -12.94 -8.65
N HIS A 338 -3.00 -11.93 -7.85
CA HIS A 338 -2.16 -12.12 -6.66
C HIS A 338 -2.96 -12.24 -5.35
N VAL A 339 -4.20 -11.78 -5.28
CA VAL A 339 -4.95 -11.71 -4.01
C VAL A 339 -6.16 -12.64 -4.00
N THR A 340 -6.93 -12.70 -5.08
CA THR A 340 -8.14 -13.55 -5.15
C THR A 340 -7.85 -15.02 -4.85
N PRO A 341 -6.78 -15.66 -5.39
CA PRO A 341 -6.51 -17.09 -5.14
C PRO A 341 -6.23 -17.40 -3.65
N ARG A 342 -5.69 -16.43 -2.90
CA ARG A 342 -5.36 -16.57 -1.48
C ARG A 342 -6.54 -16.24 -0.57
N THR A 343 -7.37 -15.28 -0.96
CA THR A 343 -8.47 -14.76 -0.13
C THR A 343 -9.82 -15.39 -0.43
N GLY A 344 -10.00 -15.96 -1.63
CA GLY A 344 -11.29 -16.35 -2.17
C GLY A 344 -12.22 -15.16 -2.43
N VAL A 345 -11.70 -13.93 -2.42
CA VAL A 345 -12.48 -12.70 -2.60
C VAL A 345 -12.16 -12.08 -3.94
N SER A 346 -13.13 -12.06 -4.83
CA SER A 346 -13.06 -11.29 -6.07
C SER A 346 -13.51 -9.85 -5.81
N TYR A 347 -12.89 -8.89 -6.49
CA TYR A 347 -13.19 -7.46 -6.36
C TYR A 347 -13.79 -6.88 -7.64
N ARG A 348 -14.54 -5.78 -7.50
CA ARG A 348 -14.97 -4.91 -8.61
C ARG A 348 -14.71 -3.44 -8.27
N GLY A 349 -14.32 -2.66 -9.27
CA GLY A 349 -14.16 -1.21 -9.11
C GLY A 349 -15.49 -0.48 -9.09
N THR A 350 -15.51 0.70 -8.48
CA THR A 350 -16.68 1.58 -8.56
C THR A 350 -16.68 2.43 -9.85
N ASN A 351 -15.57 2.88 -10.47
CA ASN A 351 -15.64 3.95 -11.51
C ASN A 351 -15.42 3.55 -13.00
N PRO A 352 -16.37 3.87 -13.92
CA PRO A 352 -17.76 3.40 -13.86
C PRO A 352 -17.77 1.90 -14.23
N GLU A 353 -18.53 0.98 -13.66
CA GLU A 353 -19.88 0.99 -13.09
C GLU A 353 -19.87 0.05 -11.85
N GLY A 354 -20.47 0.35 -10.69
CA GLY A 354 -21.34 1.47 -10.27
C GLY A 354 -20.63 2.52 -9.39
N GLY A 355 -20.22 3.60 -10.04
CA GLY A 355 -19.36 4.64 -9.48
C GLY A 355 -20.11 5.68 -8.70
N PHE A 356 -19.35 6.52 -8.01
CA PHE A 356 -19.89 7.66 -7.31
C PHE A 356 -19.12 8.91 -7.73
N ALA A 357 -19.84 10.03 -7.85
CA ALA A 357 -19.19 11.28 -8.24
C ALA A 357 -18.19 11.71 -7.16
N ARG A 358 -17.24 12.55 -7.53
CA ARG A 358 -16.29 13.17 -6.60
C ARG A 358 -17.00 13.68 -5.35
N GLY A 359 -16.53 13.28 -4.17
CA GLY A 359 -17.13 13.66 -2.88
C GLY A 359 -18.35 12.83 -2.46
N GLN A 360 -18.71 11.79 -3.21
CA GLN A 360 -19.83 10.89 -2.88
C GLN A 360 -19.40 9.55 -2.27
N ALA A 361 -18.16 9.46 -1.77
CA ALA A 361 -17.63 8.25 -1.12
C ALA A 361 -18.53 7.73 0.01
N TRP A 362 -19.27 8.64 0.67
CA TRP A 362 -20.25 8.32 1.72
C TRP A 362 -21.29 7.27 1.29
N ARG A 363 -21.61 7.16 -0.01
CA ARG A 363 -22.59 6.20 -0.54
C ARG A 363 -22.18 4.74 -0.36
N HIS A 364 -20.89 4.46 -0.23
CA HIS A 364 -20.36 3.09 -0.14
C HIS A 364 -19.84 2.73 1.26
N LEU A 365 -19.86 3.66 2.22
CA LEU A 365 -19.26 3.43 3.54
C LEU A 365 -19.91 2.27 4.30
N ASP A 366 -21.18 1.97 4.04
CA ASP A 366 -21.87 0.84 4.68
C ASP A 366 -21.37 -0.49 4.16
N ALA A 367 -21.34 -0.63 2.83
CA ALA A 367 -20.74 -1.78 2.15
C ALA A 367 -19.28 -2.02 2.61
N ILE A 368 -18.51 -0.95 2.74
CA ILE A 368 -17.13 -0.99 3.24
C ILE A 368 -17.10 -1.42 4.70
N THR A 369 -17.97 -0.85 5.55
CA THR A 369 -18.04 -1.20 6.97
C THR A 369 -18.36 -2.69 7.14
N ASP A 370 -19.31 -3.21 6.38
CA ASP A 370 -19.71 -4.62 6.44
C ASP A 370 -18.56 -5.53 5.99
N ALA A 371 -17.90 -5.21 4.87
CA ALA A 371 -16.75 -5.96 4.39
C ALA A 371 -15.58 -5.96 5.40
N LEU A 372 -15.23 -4.80 5.95
CA LEU A 372 -14.15 -4.68 6.94
C LEU A 372 -14.48 -5.42 8.26
N ARG A 373 -15.76 -5.48 8.65
CA ARG A 373 -16.22 -6.27 9.81
C ARG A 373 -16.19 -7.77 9.55
N ASP A 374 -16.42 -8.19 8.32
CA ASP A 374 -16.25 -9.58 7.90
C ASP A 374 -14.76 -9.97 7.75
N GLY A 375 -13.87 -8.97 7.76
CA GLY A 375 -12.43 -9.14 7.69
C GLY A 375 -11.88 -9.12 6.26
N ILE A 376 -12.55 -8.39 5.36
CA ILE A 376 -12.13 -8.20 3.98
C ILE A 376 -11.57 -6.78 3.85
N ASP A 377 -10.31 -6.67 3.46
CA ASP A 377 -9.62 -5.39 3.28
C ASP A 377 -10.07 -4.73 1.95
N ILE A 378 -10.18 -3.41 1.91
CA ILE A 378 -10.76 -2.66 0.79
C ILE A 378 -9.73 -1.68 0.20
N PRO A 379 -9.22 -1.93 -1.01
CA PRO A 379 -8.45 -0.95 -1.76
C PRO A 379 -9.30 0.25 -2.16
N PHE A 380 -8.72 1.44 -2.17
CA PHE A 380 -9.38 2.64 -2.65
C PHE A 380 -8.41 3.63 -3.31
N GLY A 381 -8.94 4.40 -4.25
CA GLY A 381 -8.20 5.42 -4.99
C GLY A 381 -8.64 6.83 -4.63
N ILE A 382 -7.70 7.77 -4.71
CA ILE A 382 -7.96 9.21 -4.64
C ILE A 382 -7.47 9.91 -5.92
N SER A 383 -8.17 10.93 -6.41
CA SER A 383 -7.85 11.60 -7.70
C SER A 383 -6.73 12.63 -7.64
N GLU A 384 -6.48 13.21 -6.46
CA GLU A 384 -5.55 14.34 -6.30
C GLU A 384 -4.72 14.09 -5.03
N PRO A 385 -3.50 13.52 -5.13
CA PRO A 385 -2.62 13.44 -6.31
C PRO A 385 -2.81 12.28 -7.31
N GLY A 386 -3.82 11.43 -7.20
CA GLY A 386 -3.82 10.16 -7.94
C GLY A 386 -3.02 9.16 -7.14
N HIS A 387 -3.69 8.39 -6.28
CA HIS A 387 -3.00 7.52 -5.32
C HIS A 387 -3.90 6.38 -4.85
N TRP A 388 -3.32 5.20 -4.65
CA TRP A 388 -4.01 4.03 -4.11
C TRP A 388 -3.60 3.78 -2.67
N MET A 389 -4.56 3.39 -1.84
CA MET A 389 -4.41 3.13 -0.42
C MET A 389 -5.27 1.93 -0.02
N LEU A 390 -5.09 1.44 1.21
CA LEU A 390 -5.79 0.25 1.71
C LEU A 390 -6.57 0.53 3.00
N LEU A 391 -7.83 0.10 3.06
CA LEU A 391 -8.62 0.06 4.28
C LEU A 391 -8.56 -1.34 4.88
N THR A 392 -8.21 -1.47 6.15
CA THR A 392 -8.01 -2.80 6.78
C THR A 392 -8.82 -3.01 8.05
N HIS A 393 -9.41 -1.96 8.61
CA HIS A 393 -10.27 -2.08 9.76
C HIS A 393 -11.29 -0.94 9.85
N VAL A 394 -12.37 -1.18 10.61
CA VAL A 394 -13.37 -0.18 10.96
C VAL A 394 -13.67 -0.28 12.45
N SER A 395 -13.73 0.85 13.12
CA SER A 395 -14.10 0.96 14.53
C SER A 395 -15.28 1.93 14.70
N GLY A 396 -16.07 1.71 15.75
CA GLY A 396 -17.26 2.49 16.04
C GLY A 396 -18.48 2.13 15.17
N ASN A 397 -19.52 2.94 15.35
CA ASN A 397 -20.79 2.86 14.62
C ASN A 397 -21.11 4.21 14.00
N LYS A 398 -22.08 4.25 13.08
CA LYS A 398 -22.56 5.52 12.53
C LYS A 398 -23.02 6.47 13.64
N PRO A 399 -22.78 7.79 13.51
CA PRO A 399 -21.99 8.46 12.47
C PRO A 399 -20.49 8.61 12.84
N HIS A 400 -20.03 7.92 13.88
CA HIS A 400 -18.70 8.06 14.49
C HIS A 400 -17.75 6.93 14.07
N ARG A 401 -17.90 6.39 12.86
CA ARG A 401 -16.98 5.37 12.36
C ARG A 401 -15.59 5.96 12.19
N LYS A 402 -14.57 5.14 12.42
CA LYS A 402 -13.19 5.39 12.00
C LYS A 402 -12.74 4.22 11.13
N PHE A 403 -11.96 4.50 10.11
CA PHE A 403 -11.39 3.51 9.21
C PHE A 403 -9.88 3.50 9.37
N LEU A 404 -9.29 2.30 9.44
CA LEU A 404 -7.85 2.16 9.47
C LEU A 404 -7.32 2.16 8.04
N VAL A 405 -6.55 3.19 7.70
CA VAL A 405 -6.01 3.44 6.36
C VAL A 405 -4.51 3.19 6.38
N ALA A 406 -4.02 2.36 5.47
CA ALA A 406 -2.60 2.17 5.19
C ALA A 406 -2.22 2.87 3.88
N ASP A 407 -1.12 3.60 3.94
CA ASP A 407 -0.59 4.42 2.86
C ASP A 407 0.74 3.84 2.35
N PRO A 408 0.81 3.36 1.10
CA PRO A 408 2.05 2.85 0.55
C PRO A 408 3.10 3.96 0.30
N GLU A 409 2.70 5.24 0.22
CA GLU A 409 3.65 6.34 -0.06
C GLU A 409 4.72 6.46 1.01
N GLY A 410 4.32 6.29 2.26
CA GLY A 410 5.21 6.37 3.40
C GLY A 410 5.17 5.15 4.31
N GLY A 411 4.56 4.03 3.92
CA GLY A 411 4.46 2.84 4.76
C GLY A 411 3.68 3.06 6.07
N ARG A 412 2.85 4.10 6.15
CA ARG A 412 2.19 4.53 7.38
C ARG A 412 0.77 3.98 7.48
N THR A 413 0.32 3.63 8.68
CA THR A 413 -1.10 3.37 8.93
C THR A 413 -1.70 4.35 9.94
N ALA A 414 -2.91 4.82 9.70
CA ALA A 414 -3.60 5.73 10.62
C ALA A 414 -5.12 5.54 10.66
N TRP A 415 -5.71 5.80 11.83
CA TRP A 415 -7.15 5.89 11.98
C TRP A 415 -7.69 7.19 11.37
N VAL A 416 -8.60 7.08 10.42
CA VAL A 416 -9.27 8.18 9.76
C VAL A 416 -10.74 8.20 10.15
N SER A 417 -11.22 9.30 10.73
CA SER A 417 -12.65 9.46 11.02
C SER A 417 -13.47 9.49 9.73
N GLU A 418 -14.70 8.96 9.76
CA GLU A 418 -15.64 9.02 8.64
C GLU A 418 -15.80 10.44 8.09
N LYS A 419 -15.90 11.45 8.97
CA LYS A 419 -15.95 12.86 8.59
C LYS A 419 -14.72 13.28 7.79
N SER A 420 -13.51 12.90 8.22
CA SER A 420 -12.27 13.23 7.52
C SER A 420 -12.15 12.49 6.19
N PHE A 421 -12.56 11.22 6.18
CA PHE A 421 -12.58 10.36 4.99
C PHE A 421 -13.49 10.94 3.89
N VAL A 422 -14.74 11.26 4.24
CA VAL A 422 -15.72 11.83 3.29
C VAL A 422 -15.29 13.20 2.78
N ARG A 423 -14.66 14.03 3.63
CA ARG A 423 -14.19 15.36 3.25
C ARG A 423 -12.85 15.36 2.50
N GLY A 424 -12.15 14.22 2.48
CA GLY A 424 -10.83 14.12 1.90
C GLY A 424 -9.76 14.91 2.66
N THR A 425 -9.94 15.16 3.96
CA THR A 425 -8.95 15.88 4.80
C THR A 425 -7.90 14.97 5.41
N PHE A 426 -8.04 13.65 5.26
CA PHE A 426 -7.06 12.69 5.75
C PHE A 426 -5.74 12.72 4.96
N VAL A 427 -5.75 13.24 3.72
CA VAL A 427 -4.50 13.36 2.94
C VAL A 427 -3.58 14.47 3.45
N THR A 428 -4.04 15.37 4.32
CA THR A 428 -3.20 16.43 4.89
C THR A 428 -2.67 16.06 6.28
N GLU A 429 -3.53 15.57 7.18
CA GLU A 429 -3.18 15.51 8.61
C GLU A 429 -2.62 14.15 9.10
N PRO A 430 -3.09 12.98 8.62
CA PRO A 430 -2.35 11.73 8.86
C PRO A 430 -1.30 11.38 7.80
N PHE A 431 -1.48 11.72 6.52
CA PHE A 431 -0.60 11.19 5.46
C PHE A 431 0.27 12.22 4.74
N LYS A 432 0.01 13.54 4.90
CA LYS A 432 0.81 14.61 4.27
C LYS A 432 0.99 14.46 2.73
N LEU A 433 0.06 13.79 2.03
CA LEU A 433 0.09 13.52 0.59
C LEU A 433 -0.17 14.77 -0.27
N THR A 434 -0.74 15.82 0.30
CA THR A 434 -1.13 17.04 -0.42
C THR A 434 -0.72 18.30 0.34
N TRP A 435 -0.63 19.42 -0.40
CA TRP A 435 -0.36 20.72 0.20
C TRP A 435 -1.52 21.17 1.10
N PRO A 436 -1.27 22.00 2.13
CA PRO A 436 -2.35 22.63 2.89
C PRO A 436 -3.38 23.28 1.97
N GLY A 437 -4.66 22.94 2.15
CA GLY A 437 -5.78 23.43 1.34
C GLY A 437 -6.16 22.57 0.13
N GLN A 438 -5.34 21.59 -0.26
CA GLN A 438 -5.73 20.56 -1.24
C GLN A 438 -6.59 19.48 -0.58
N ARG A 439 -7.37 18.77 -1.39
CA ARG A 439 -8.28 17.69 -0.93
C ARG A 439 -8.07 16.45 -1.77
N GLY A 440 -7.83 15.33 -1.09
CA GLY A 440 -7.76 14.01 -1.70
C GLY A 440 -9.15 13.40 -1.73
N TYR A 441 -9.85 13.59 -2.83
CA TYR A 441 -11.19 13.02 -2.97
C TYR A 441 -11.06 11.54 -3.30
N VAL A 442 -11.65 10.71 -2.44
CA VAL A 442 -11.88 9.31 -2.76
C VAL A 442 -12.88 9.27 -3.93
N ASP A 443 -12.51 8.57 -4.99
CA ASP A 443 -13.31 8.45 -6.21
C ASP A 443 -13.51 7.00 -6.65
N THR A 444 -12.75 6.07 -6.08
CA THR A 444 -12.87 4.64 -6.37
C THR A 444 -12.69 3.81 -5.11
N PHE A 445 -13.57 2.81 -4.93
CA PHE A 445 -13.33 1.65 -4.09
C PHE A 445 -13.22 0.41 -4.96
N LEU A 446 -12.45 -0.57 -4.51
CA LEU A 446 -12.55 -1.95 -4.98
C LEU A 446 -13.34 -2.75 -3.95
N LEU A 447 -14.61 -3.01 -4.24
CA LEU A 447 -15.52 -3.70 -3.33
C LEU A 447 -15.59 -5.19 -3.67
N PRO A 448 -15.74 -6.07 -2.67
CA PRO A 448 -15.89 -7.50 -2.90
C PRO A 448 -17.15 -7.79 -3.72
N ILE A 449 -17.04 -8.69 -4.71
CA ILE A 449 -18.16 -9.23 -5.45
C ILE A 449 -18.80 -10.32 -4.58
N ARG A 450 -20.06 -10.11 -4.21
CA ARG A 450 -20.87 -11.18 -3.60
C ARG A 450 -21.52 -11.95 -4.75
N GLU A 451 -21.12 -13.19 -4.96
CA GLU A 451 -21.84 -14.06 -5.89
C GLU A 451 -23.24 -14.31 -5.33
N PRO A 452 -24.32 -13.98 -6.05
CA PRO A 452 -25.67 -14.27 -5.59
C PRO A 452 -25.88 -15.79 -5.56
N GLY A 453 -26.01 -16.37 -4.36
CA GLY A 453 -26.54 -17.73 -4.19
C GLY A 453 -25.53 -18.88 -4.14
N LYS A 454 -24.26 -18.64 -3.75
CA LYS A 454 -23.39 -19.70 -3.23
C LYS A 454 -23.37 -19.71 -1.71
#